data_AF-A0A800DG68-F1
#
_entry.id   AF-A0A800DG68-F1
#
_cell.length_a   1.000
_cell.length_b   1.000
_cell.length_c   1.000
_cell.angle_alpha   90.00
_cell.angle_beta   90.00
_cell.angle_gamma   90.00
#
_symmetry.space_group_name_H-M   'P 1'
#
loop_
_entity.id
_entity.type
_entity.pdbx_description
1 polymer ?
#
loop_
_entity_poly.entity_id
_entity_poly.type
_entity_poly.pdbx_seq_one_letter_code
_entity_poly.pdbx_strand_id
1 'polypeptide(L)'
;SSYGMTTSTSGVVRIVKDLDESVESKHVLIVEDIVDTGLTLKYLIEFLRSRDVASLKVCALLDKPSRRKVEVPIHYVGFTVPDVYLVGYGLDYNQKYRNLPYVGVLKPEVYGGP
;
A
#
# COMPACT_ATOMS: atom_id res chain seq x y z
N SER A 1 -5.76 -6.77 -8.09
CA SER A 1 -5.71 -5.39 -8.64
C SER A 1 -7.00 -4.67 -8.31
N SER A 2 -6.93 -3.48 -7.70
CA SER A 2 -8.10 -2.65 -7.31
C SER A 2 -8.30 -1.41 -8.19
N TYR A 3 -7.56 -1.27 -9.29
CA TYR A 3 -7.66 -0.11 -10.15
C TYR A 3 -8.73 -0.34 -11.24
N GLY A 4 -10.00 -0.28 -10.83
CA GLY A 4 -11.18 -0.13 -11.68
C GLY A 4 -11.96 1.12 -11.23
N MET A 5 -12.76 1.72 -12.12
CA MET A 5 -13.43 3.03 -11.97
C MET A 5 -14.37 3.22 -10.75
N THR A 6 -14.40 2.28 -9.80
CA THR A 6 -15.17 2.33 -8.55
C THR A 6 -14.25 2.06 -7.36
N THR A 7 -13.97 3.09 -6.57
CA THR A 7 -13.06 3.06 -5.40
C THR A 7 -13.71 2.43 -4.16
N SER A 8 -14.43 1.33 -4.33
CA SER A 8 -14.97 0.52 -3.24
C SER A 8 -14.36 -0.88 -3.33
N THR A 9 -13.24 -1.09 -2.65
CA THR A 9 -12.70 -2.43 -2.44
C THR A 9 -13.66 -3.19 -1.53
N SER A 10 -14.16 -4.34 -1.96
CA SER A 10 -14.85 -5.31 -1.10
C SER A 10 -13.94 -5.92 -0.02
N GLY A 11 -12.66 -5.51 0.05
CA GLY A 11 -11.62 -6.15 0.83
C GLY A 11 -11.11 -7.46 0.22
N VAL A 12 -11.78 -7.98 -0.81
CA VAL A 12 -11.40 -9.22 -1.49
C VAL A 12 -10.22 -8.93 -2.41
N VAL A 13 -9.04 -9.37 -1.98
CA VAL A 13 -7.80 -9.31 -2.77
C VAL A 13 -7.67 -10.63 -3.55
N ARG A 14 -7.44 -10.53 -4.86
CA ARG A 14 -7.04 -11.66 -5.69
C ARG A 14 -5.54 -11.63 -5.91
N ILE A 15 -4.86 -12.71 -5.54
CA ILE A 15 -3.45 -12.91 -5.83
C ILE A 15 -3.32 -13.28 -7.30
N VAL A 16 -2.70 -12.39 -8.09
CA VAL A 16 -2.48 -12.59 -9.53
C VAL A 16 -1.13 -13.26 -9.78
N LYS A 17 -0.13 -12.89 -8.97
CA LYS A 17 1.17 -13.55 -8.90
C LYS A 17 1.50 -13.76 -7.43
N ASP A 18 1.95 -14.97 -7.12
CA ASP A 18 2.40 -15.36 -5.79
C ASP A 18 3.93 -15.27 -5.68
N LEU A 19 4.48 -15.45 -4.48
CA LEU A 19 5.91 -15.58 -4.25
C LEU A 19 6.46 -16.82 -4.97
N ASP A 20 7.58 -16.64 -5.66
CA ASP A 20 8.23 -17.72 -6.41
C ASP A 20 8.93 -18.73 -5.46
N GLU A 21 9.26 -18.31 -4.23
CA GLU A 21 9.89 -19.15 -3.19
C GLU A 21 9.04 -19.24 -1.93
N SER A 22 9.18 -20.35 -1.19
CA SER A 22 8.61 -20.49 0.15
C SER A 22 9.19 -19.46 1.12
N VAL A 23 8.33 -18.98 2.02
CA VAL A 23 8.66 -18.08 3.13
C VAL A 23 8.52 -18.75 4.50
N GLU A 24 8.22 -20.04 4.53
CA GLU A 24 8.16 -20.83 5.76
C GLU A 24 9.46 -20.69 6.56
N SER A 25 9.33 -20.46 7.86
CA SER A 25 10.45 -20.25 8.79
C SER A 25 11.41 -19.10 8.41
N LYS A 26 11.04 -18.22 7.46
CA LYS A 26 11.83 -17.03 7.11
C LYS A 26 11.33 -15.78 7.83
N HIS A 27 12.23 -14.82 8.05
CA HIS A 27 11.88 -13.47 8.48
C HIS A 27 11.47 -12.64 7.26
N VAL A 28 10.22 -12.18 7.22
CA VAL A 28 9.64 -11.45 6.10
C VAL A 28 9.42 -9.98 6.48
N LEU A 29 9.83 -9.08 5.58
CA LEU A 29 9.54 -7.65 5.65
C LEU A 29 8.69 -7.25 4.43
N ILE A 30 7.44 -6.88 4.67
CA ILE A 30 6.61 -6.25 3.65
C ILE A 30 7.10 -4.80 3.49
N VAL A 31 7.35 -4.38 2.25
CA VAL A 31 7.73 -2.99 1.92
C VAL A 31 6.62 -2.38 1.07
N GLU A 32 5.94 -1.38 1.62
CA GLU A 32 4.85 -0.65 0.98
C GLU A 32 5.29 0.79 0.64
N ASP A 33 4.78 1.31 -0.47
CA ASP A 33 4.94 2.71 -0.85
C ASP A 33 4.06 3.62 0.04
N ILE A 34 2.79 3.25 0.23
CA ILE A 34 1.85 4.00 1.05
C ILE A 34 0.86 3.07 1.75
N VAL A 35 0.66 3.29 3.05
CA VAL A 35 -0.43 2.64 3.79
C VAL A 35 -1.55 3.65 4.04
N ASP A 36 -2.68 3.41 3.37
CA ASP A 36 -3.89 4.24 3.45
C ASP A 36 -4.97 3.58 4.35
N THR A 37 -6.03 3.03 3.78
CA THR A 37 -7.10 2.36 4.56
C THR A 37 -6.63 1.15 5.37
N GLY A 38 -5.55 0.50 4.95
CA GLY A 38 -4.98 -0.70 5.57
C GLY A 38 -5.65 -2.02 5.19
N LEU A 39 -6.73 -2.00 4.41
CA LEU A 39 -7.49 -3.22 4.07
C LEU A 39 -6.66 -4.25 3.30
N THR A 40 -5.98 -3.82 2.24
CA THR A 40 -5.10 -4.69 1.43
C THR A 40 -3.93 -5.22 2.26
N LEU A 41 -3.30 -4.35 3.05
CA LEU A 41 -2.16 -4.73 3.89
C LEU A 41 -2.58 -5.73 4.97
N LYS A 42 -3.76 -5.55 5.59
CA LYS A 42 -4.30 -6.51 6.55
C LYS A 42 -4.44 -7.90 5.91
N TYR A 43 -5.05 -7.96 4.73
CA TYR A 43 -5.16 -9.22 3.98
C TYR A 43 -3.79 -9.83 3.70
N LEU A 44 -2.81 -9.04 3.24
CA LEU A 44 -1.46 -9.54 2.95
C LEU A 44 -0.76 -10.05 4.21
N ILE A 45 -0.94 -9.38 5.35
CA ILE A 45 -0.41 -9.82 6.65
C ILE A 45 -1.00 -11.16 7.06
N GLU A 46 -2.33 -11.31 6.96
CA GLU A 46 -3.02 -12.56 7.29
C GLU A 46 -2.59 -13.70 6.37
N PHE A 47 -2.51 -13.41 5.06
CA PHE A 47 -2.06 -14.37 4.04
C PHE A 47 -0.61 -14.84 4.24
N LEU A 48 0.32 -13.94 4.56
CA LEU A 48 1.72 -14.33 4.78
C LEU A 48 1.92 -15.01 6.14
N ARG A 49 1.14 -14.62 7.17
CA ARG A 49 1.16 -15.31 8.47
C ARG A 49 0.68 -16.75 8.37
N SER A 50 -0.27 -17.06 7.48
CA SER A 50 -0.73 -18.43 7.26
C SER A 50 0.28 -19.32 6.51
N ARG A 51 1.50 -18.83 6.27
CA ARG A 51 2.61 -19.59 5.64
C ARG A 51 3.73 -19.92 6.62
N ASP A 52 3.46 -19.88 7.92
CA ASP A 52 4.40 -20.27 8.97
C ASP A 52 5.73 -19.52 8.91
N VAL A 53 5.69 -18.21 8.61
CA VAL A 53 6.86 -17.32 8.63
C VAL A 53 7.43 -17.19 10.04
N ALA A 54 8.76 -17.12 10.19
CA ALA A 54 9.40 -16.95 11.50
C ALA A 54 9.11 -15.60 12.15
N SER A 55 8.98 -14.54 11.33
CA SER A 55 8.42 -13.26 11.76
C SER A 55 7.90 -12.48 10.57
N LEU A 56 6.94 -11.59 10.79
CA LEU A 56 6.44 -10.67 9.76
C LEU A 56 6.45 -9.24 10.28
N LYS A 57 7.14 -8.35 9.57
CA LYS A 57 7.15 -6.90 9.82
C LYS A 57 6.71 -6.12 8.58
N VAL A 58 6.38 -4.85 8.79
CA VAL A 58 5.96 -3.93 7.73
C VAL A 58 6.81 -2.66 7.79
N CYS A 59 7.37 -2.29 6.65
CA CYS A 59 7.99 -1.00 6.39
C CYS A 59 7.14 -0.24 5.36
N ALA A 60 6.78 1.00 5.67
CA ALA A 60 6.02 1.87 4.78
C ALA A 60 6.79 3.16 4.55
N LEU A 61 6.93 3.58 3.30
CA LEU A 61 7.48 4.90 3.00
C LEU A 61 6.54 6.00 3.49
N LEU A 62 5.24 5.89 3.20
CA LEU A 62 4.22 6.86 3.57
C LEU A 62 3.10 6.22 4.40
N ASP A 63 2.61 6.92 5.41
CA ASP A 63 1.46 6.49 6.21
C ASP A 63 0.41 7.60 6.30
N LYS A 64 -0.88 7.25 6.08
CA LYS A 64 -2.04 8.14 6.24
C LYS A 64 -2.97 7.64 7.36
N PRO A 65 -2.63 7.88 8.64
CA PRO A 65 -3.46 7.44 9.76
C PRO A 65 -4.90 7.95 9.69
N SER A 66 -5.13 9.15 9.15
CA SER A 66 -6.47 9.75 9.04
C SER A 66 -7.44 8.98 8.14
N ARG A 67 -6.94 8.08 7.29
CA ARG A 67 -7.73 7.25 6.37
C ARG A 67 -7.87 5.79 6.79
N ARG A 68 -7.26 5.42 7.93
CA ARG A 68 -7.25 4.08 8.49
C ARG A 68 -8.69 3.56 8.67
N LYS A 69 -9.00 2.41 8.08
CA LYS A 69 -10.27 1.69 8.29
C LYS A 69 -10.10 0.45 9.16
N VAL A 70 -8.91 -0.13 9.14
CA VAL A 70 -8.52 -1.28 9.97
C VAL A 70 -7.13 -1.05 10.51
N GLU A 71 -6.90 -1.33 11.79
CA GLU A 71 -5.57 -1.26 12.37
C GLU A 71 -4.66 -2.32 11.75
N VAL A 72 -3.44 -1.89 11.41
CA VAL A 72 -2.38 -2.74 10.87
C VAL A 72 -1.05 -2.33 11.49
N PRO A 73 -0.19 -3.28 11.90
CA PRO A 73 1.07 -2.95 12.54
C PRO A 73 2.10 -2.46 11.51
N ILE A 74 2.48 -1.18 11.56
CA ILE A 74 3.57 -0.61 10.76
C ILE A 74 4.78 -0.44 11.68
N HIS A 75 5.85 -1.18 11.39
CA HIS A 75 7.02 -1.26 12.28
C HIS A 75 8.07 -0.21 11.94
N TYR A 76 8.10 0.20 10.68
CA TYR A 76 9.00 1.23 10.16
C TYR A 76 8.17 2.18 9.30
N VAL A 77 8.15 3.47 9.65
CA VAL A 77 7.45 4.51 8.91
C VAL A 77 8.48 5.53 8.43
N GLY A 78 8.51 5.81 7.12
CA GLY A 78 9.31 6.90 6.57
C GLY A 78 8.72 8.25 6.94
N PHE A 79 7.49 8.51 6.48
CA PHE A 79 6.79 9.78 6.68
C PHE A 79 5.30 9.58 6.95
N THR A 80 4.79 10.25 7.98
CA THR A 80 3.35 10.41 8.18
C THR A 80 2.88 11.62 7.37
N VAL A 81 1.85 11.44 6.53
CA VAL A 81 1.38 12.46 5.59
C VAL A 81 -0.11 12.74 5.76
N PRO A 82 -0.59 13.96 5.44
CA PRO A 82 -2.01 14.28 5.49
C PRO A 82 -2.80 13.56 4.38
N ASP A 83 -4.12 13.66 4.43
CA ASP A 83 -4.98 13.17 3.35
C ASP A 83 -4.94 14.10 2.13
N VAL A 84 -3.90 13.96 1.32
CA VAL A 84 -3.72 14.65 0.04
C VAL A 84 -3.41 13.65 -1.07
N TYR A 85 -3.74 13.96 -2.32
CA TYR A 85 -3.43 13.06 -3.43
C TYR A 85 -1.92 13.13 -3.73
N LEU A 86 -1.20 12.02 -3.57
CA LEU A 86 0.26 11.95 -3.74
C LEU A 86 0.62 11.16 -5.01
N VAL A 87 1.64 11.63 -5.72
CA VAL A 87 2.20 11.00 -6.93
C VAL A 87 3.73 11.04 -6.90
N GLY A 88 4.39 10.22 -7.72
CA GLY A 88 5.84 10.16 -7.78
C GLY A 88 6.44 9.08 -6.89
N TYR A 89 7.72 8.76 -7.13
CA TYR A 89 8.44 7.70 -6.41
C TYR A 89 7.68 6.35 -6.39
N GLY A 90 7.16 5.94 -7.55
CA GLY A 90 6.34 4.74 -7.69
C GLY A 90 4.83 4.95 -7.58
N LEU A 91 4.37 5.99 -6.87
CA LEU A 91 2.95 6.36 -6.76
C LEU A 91 2.44 6.92 -8.08
N ASP A 92 1.18 6.62 -8.43
CA ASP A 92 0.59 7.05 -9.69
C ASP A 92 -0.72 7.83 -9.56
N TYR A 93 -1.00 8.57 -10.62
CA TYR A 93 -2.35 8.94 -11.01
C TYR A 93 -2.57 8.48 -12.44
N ASN A 94 -3.53 7.57 -12.64
CA ASN A 94 -3.83 6.97 -13.95
C ASN A 94 -2.58 6.45 -14.67
N GLN A 95 -1.76 5.67 -13.95
CA GLN A 95 -0.48 5.10 -14.42
C GLN A 95 0.62 6.12 -14.78
N LYS A 96 0.41 7.42 -14.56
CA LYS A 96 1.41 8.48 -14.79
C LYS A 96 2.15 8.83 -13.50
N TYR A 97 3.25 9.57 -13.66
CA TYR A 97 4.06 10.19 -12.60
C TYR A 97 4.93 9.27 -11.74
N ARG A 98 4.80 7.94 -11.83
CA ARG A 98 5.62 6.97 -11.06
C ARG A 98 7.13 7.23 -11.15
N ASN A 99 7.59 7.76 -12.29
CA ASN A 99 8.99 7.99 -12.60
C ASN A 99 9.59 9.27 -11.99
N LEU A 100 8.79 10.10 -11.31
CA LEU A 100 9.33 11.28 -10.64
C LEU A 100 10.24 10.85 -9.47
N PRO A 101 11.42 11.46 -9.29
CA PRO A 101 12.38 11.08 -8.25
C PRO A 101 12.02 11.64 -6.86
N TYR A 102 10.81 12.17 -6.71
CA TYR A 102 10.28 12.77 -5.49
C TYR A 102 8.80 12.42 -5.33
N VAL A 103 8.29 12.56 -4.11
CA VAL A 103 6.84 12.50 -3.82
C VAL A 103 6.29 13.92 -3.89
N GLY A 104 5.21 14.12 -4.65
CA GLY A 104 4.55 15.41 -4.83
C GLY A 104 3.05 15.32 -4.60
N VAL A 105 2.44 16.45 -4.24
CA VAL A 105 0.98 16.60 -4.17
C VAL A 105 0.46 16.87 -5.59
N LEU A 106 -0.47 16.04 -6.06
CA LEU A 106 -1.11 16.25 -7.34
C LEU A 106 -2.07 17.44 -7.24
N LYS A 107 -2.00 18.34 -8.22
CA LYS A 107 -2.88 19.52 -8.23
C LYS A 107 -4.34 19.13 -8.47
N PRO A 108 -5.32 19.71 -7.73
CA PRO A 108 -6.74 19.38 -7.88
C PRO A 108 -7.28 19.48 -9.31
N GLU A 109 -6.80 20.42 -10.12
CA GLU A 109 -7.29 20.61 -11.50
C GLU A 109 -7.01 19.41 -12.40
N VAL A 110 -6.10 18.52 -12.00
CA VAL A 110 -5.74 17.31 -12.76
C VAL A 110 -6.75 16.18 -12.56
N TYR A 111 -7.37 16.08 -11.38
CA TYR A 111 -8.28 14.99 -11.03
C TYR A 111 -9.70 15.43 -10.68
N GLY A 112 -9.91 16.73 -10.48
CA GLY A 112 -11.20 17.33 -10.15
C GLY A 112 -12.09 17.55 -11.36
N GLY A 113 -11.56 17.66 -12.58
CA GLY A 113 -12.33 18.16 -13.74
C GLY A 113 -12.97 19.53 -13.47
N PRO A 114 -13.64 20.16 -14.45
CA PRO A 114 -14.64 21.18 -14.15
C PRO A 114 -15.84 20.58 -13.40
#